data_AF-W4NAA0-F1
#
_entry.id   AF-W4NAA0-F1
#
_cell.length_a   1.000
_cell.length_b   1.000
_cell.length_c   1.000
_cell.angle_alpha   90.00
_cell.angle_beta   90.00
_cell.angle_gamma   90.00
#
_symmetry.space_group_name_H-M   'P 1'
#
loop_
_entity.id
_entity.type
_entity.pdbx_description
1 polymer ?
#
loop_
_entity_poly.entity_id
_entity_poly.type
_entity_poly.pdbx_seq_one_letter_code
_entity_poly.pdbx_strand_id
1 'polypeptide(L)'
;MEQQPNAQHEAAAIHPFKNVNTTQFPHLIKFLTHKWDILTCLFIAFIPVLLICIFAMPAFSTIDDAIQAMYPEGVYYGQTSYLMLYTLAPISVPLGILGKIFPGLPVFALCQLLLIVLSTAAMLHLVSKGTDRPSIRVSHTAMLIACESFLTTYLNYTAVAFVVTASGLSLLVVNALSKQIQHITGQDVAGFFLVFLGTSLRPESGFATFILFVPFIIWVLIHERHMPSIFRGIAAGIAAILAYAIGIAAYLITPGWQQLPRALKIGRAITDTQSVDANTIQTVAPNLSNNDVDMLYAWWFGDKSVFSLDTFQKISAFVQEYSLSNILLIGKRNLLLTVMAIILLSLLAAFVSLNMTRFVRSVVILQTGIILCVIATLLALALRNRMFDRVTFSLDIIALYALLTASYSFADKPTQETTSARRNITSSRRLPSFFYRSAQRHLHRLSLCISRQPR
;
A
#
# COMPACT_ATOMS: atom_id res chain seq x y z
N MET A 1 49.70 -21.66 54.10
CA MET A 1 48.90 -22.64 53.33
C MET A 1 47.46 -22.16 53.35
N GLU A 2 46.85 -22.03 52.16
CA GLU A 2 45.40 -22.21 51.87
C GLU A 2 44.35 -21.43 52.69
N GLN A 3 43.15 -21.06 52.24
CA GLN A 3 42.43 -20.96 50.98
C GLN A 3 41.12 -20.19 51.33
N GLN A 4 40.53 -19.52 50.34
CA GLN A 4 39.18 -18.91 50.25
C GLN A 4 38.02 -19.94 50.43
N PRO A 5 36.67 -19.66 50.26
CA PRO A 5 35.96 -18.45 49.76
C PRO A 5 34.54 -18.10 50.34
N ASN A 6 34.02 -16.94 49.88
CA ASN A 6 32.64 -16.52 49.48
C ASN A 6 31.35 -17.13 50.06
N ALA A 7 30.36 -16.25 50.33
CA ALA A 7 29.05 -16.29 49.66
C ALA A 7 28.33 -14.92 49.70
N GLN A 8 27.93 -14.43 48.53
CA GLN A 8 27.11 -13.23 48.28
C GLN A 8 25.62 -13.57 48.44
N HIS A 9 24.85 -12.69 49.09
CA HIS A 9 23.39 -12.67 48.99
C HIS A 9 22.96 -11.74 47.85
N GLU A 10 22.48 -12.31 46.74
CA GLU A 10 21.78 -11.60 45.68
C GLU A 10 20.29 -11.49 46.01
N ALA A 11 19.79 -10.25 46.02
CA ALA A 11 18.38 -9.91 46.19
C ALA A 11 17.58 -10.24 44.91
N ALA A 12 16.37 -10.74 45.13
CA ALA A 12 15.41 -11.15 44.13
C ALA A 12 15.03 -10.02 43.15
N ALA A 13 15.30 -10.23 41.85
CA ALA A 13 14.68 -9.50 40.76
C ALA A 13 13.56 -10.35 40.13
N ILE A 14 12.32 -9.92 40.33
CA ILE A 14 11.11 -10.50 39.76
C ILE A 14 11.13 -10.27 38.24
N HIS A 15 11.26 -11.35 37.47
CA HIS A 15 11.02 -11.36 36.02
C HIS A 15 9.53 -11.64 35.76
N PRO A 16 8.73 -10.70 35.23
CA PRO A 16 7.32 -10.95 34.96
C PRO A 16 7.11 -11.46 33.53
N PHE A 17 7.78 -12.56 33.12
CA PHE A 17 7.50 -13.21 31.82
C PHE A 17 8.05 -14.65 31.77
N LYS A 18 7.81 -15.47 32.80
CA LYS A 18 8.27 -16.87 32.78
C LYS A 18 7.18 -17.95 32.75
N ASN A 19 5.91 -17.64 33.02
CA ASN A 19 4.86 -18.66 33.06
C ASN A 19 3.58 -18.20 32.35
N VAL A 20 3.62 -18.13 31.01
CA VAL A 20 2.38 -18.29 30.21
C VAL A 20 2.51 -19.66 29.55
N ASN A 21 1.58 -20.56 29.89
CA ASN A 21 1.50 -21.92 29.37
C ASN A 21 1.49 -21.94 27.83
N THR A 22 2.66 -22.14 27.22
CA THR A 22 2.88 -22.28 25.78
C THR A 22 2.49 -23.67 25.23
N THR A 23 1.72 -24.44 25.99
CA THR A 23 1.38 -25.85 25.69
C THR A 23 0.07 -26.05 24.94
N GLN A 24 -0.77 -25.03 24.75
CA GLN A 24 -2.12 -25.24 24.21
C GLN A 24 -2.22 -25.38 22.69
N PHE A 25 -1.21 -24.96 21.89
CA PHE A 25 -1.26 -25.11 20.43
C PHE A 25 0.11 -25.37 19.77
N PRO A 26 0.79 -26.50 20.09
CA PRO A 26 2.12 -26.80 19.52
C PRO A 26 2.09 -26.90 17.99
N HIS A 27 0.99 -27.39 17.41
CA HIS A 27 0.83 -27.49 15.96
C HIS A 27 0.62 -26.13 15.27
N LEU A 28 -0.13 -25.22 15.89
CA LEU A 28 -0.36 -23.88 15.35
C LEU A 28 0.92 -23.05 15.38
N ILE A 29 1.67 -23.10 16.49
CA ILE A 29 2.96 -22.44 16.60
C ILE A 29 3.93 -23.02 15.55
N LYS A 30 4.02 -24.35 15.45
CA LYS A 30 4.85 -25.01 14.44
C LYS A 30 4.47 -24.59 13.02
N PHE A 31 3.17 -24.55 12.69
CA PHE A 31 2.67 -24.09 11.40
C PHE A 31 3.03 -22.63 11.10
N LEU A 32 2.80 -21.73 12.07
CA LEU A 32 3.14 -20.30 11.98
C LEU A 32 4.65 -20.03 11.91
N THR A 33 5.47 -20.98 12.35
CA THR A 33 6.95 -20.89 12.30
C THR A 33 7.57 -21.58 11.08
N HIS A 34 6.79 -22.29 10.25
CA HIS A 34 7.29 -22.99 9.07
C HIS A 34 7.31 -22.10 7.82
N LYS A 35 8.21 -22.38 6.86
CA LYS A 35 8.20 -21.74 5.54
C LYS A 35 7.03 -22.32 4.74
N TRP A 36 6.12 -21.47 4.30
CA TRP A 36 4.96 -21.81 3.49
C TRP A 36 5.30 -21.77 2.00
N ASP A 37 4.78 -22.75 1.28
CA ASP A 37 4.68 -22.69 -0.17
C ASP A 37 3.56 -21.74 -0.61
N ILE A 38 3.43 -21.52 -1.91
CA ILE A 38 2.45 -20.57 -2.45
C ILE A 38 1.01 -21.06 -2.26
N LEU A 39 0.77 -22.38 -2.30
CA LEU A 39 -0.56 -22.97 -2.12
C LEU A 39 -1.07 -22.75 -0.68
N THR A 40 -0.19 -22.94 0.30
CA THR A 40 -0.49 -22.65 1.71
C THR A 40 -0.77 -21.16 1.90
N CYS A 41 -0.01 -20.27 1.26
CA CYS A 41 -0.24 -18.83 1.34
C CYS A 41 -1.60 -18.43 0.73
N LEU A 42 -1.96 -19.03 -0.40
CA LEU A 42 -3.28 -18.84 -1.04
C LEU A 42 -4.41 -19.31 -0.13
N PHE A 43 -4.26 -20.47 0.50
CA PHE A 43 -5.25 -20.99 1.43
C PHE A 43 -5.42 -20.07 2.65
N ILE A 44 -4.32 -19.59 3.24
CA ILE A 44 -4.35 -18.66 4.38
C ILE A 44 -5.05 -17.35 4.00
N ALA A 45 -4.74 -16.76 2.83
CA ALA A 45 -5.37 -15.53 2.35
C ALA A 45 -6.86 -15.72 1.97
N PHE A 46 -7.25 -16.91 1.54
CA PHE A 46 -8.63 -17.19 1.17
C PHE A 46 -9.57 -17.26 2.39
N ILE A 47 -9.08 -17.72 3.55
CA ILE A 47 -9.92 -17.93 4.75
C ILE A 47 -10.60 -16.63 5.22
N PRO A 48 -9.91 -15.50 5.46
CA PRO A 48 -10.55 -14.26 5.90
C PRO A 48 -11.59 -13.77 4.91
N VAL A 49 -11.28 -13.85 3.61
CA VAL A 49 -12.18 -13.46 2.54
C VAL A 49 -13.47 -14.27 2.58
N LEU A 50 -13.35 -15.60 2.67
CA LEU A 50 -14.48 -16.51 2.79
C LEU A 50 -15.33 -16.22 4.03
N LEU A 51 -14.69 -16.04 5.19
CA LEU A 51 -15.38 -15.76 6.45
C LEU A 51 -16.17 -14.45 6.37
N ILE A 52 -15.59 -13.39 5.80
CA ILE A 52 -16.28 -12.11 5.63
C ILE A 52 -17.45 -12.24 4.66
N CYS A 53 -17.28 -12.98 3.56
CA CYS A 53 -18.37 -13.24 2.61
C CYS A 53 -19.55 -13.99 3.26
N ILE A 54 -19.28 -14.90 4.20
CA ILE A 54 -20.31 -15.67 4.90
C ILE A 54 -20.98 -14.83 6.01
N PHE A 55 -20.20 -14.11 6.82
CA PHE A 55 -20.68 -13.54 8.08
C PHE A 55 -20.98 -12.04 8.05
N ALA A 56 -20.30 -11.26 7.21
CA ALA A 56 -20.40 -9.81 7.21
C ALA A 56 -21.03 -9.25 5.92
N MET A 57 -20.93 -9.99 4.81
CA MET A 57 -21.23 -9.55 3.44
C MET A 57 -20.41 -8.31 3.04
N PRO A 58 -19.48 -8.42 2.06
CA PRO A 58 -18.65 -7.30 1.65
C PRO A 58 -19.53 -6.17 1.07
N ALA A 59 -19.25 -4.93 1.49
CA ALA A 59 -19.97 -3.75 1.02
C ALA A 59 -19.06 -2.88 0.14
N PHE A 60 -19.63 -2.29 -0.91
CA PHE A 60 -18.93 -1.31 -1.72
C PHE A 60 -18.72 -0.01 -0.93
N SER A 61 -17.47 0.47 -0.92
CA SER A 61 -17.08 1.66 -0.17
C SER A 61 -17.60 2.95 -0.81
N THR A 62 -17.80 2.95 -2.13
CA THR A 62 -18.25 4.12 -2.89
C THR A 62 -19.37 3.78 -3.86
N ILE A 63 -20.10 4.83 -4.27
CA ILE A 63 -21.09 4.74 -5.33
C ILE A 63 -20.41 4.35 -6.66
N ASP A 64 -19.19 4.82 -6.93
CA ASP A 64 -18.41 4.44 -8.12
C ASP A 64 -18.16 2.94 -8.20
N ASP A 65 -17.87 2.30 -7.06
CA ASP A 65 -17.66 0.85 -6.97
C ASP A 65 -18.95 0.09 -7.34
N ALA A 66 -20.09 0.57 -6.85
CA ALA A 66 -21.41 0.01 -7.17
C ALA A 66 -21.77 0.23 -8.65
N ILE A 67 -21.52 1.43 -9.18
CA ILE A 67 -21.72 1.77 -10.60
C ILE A 67 -20.84 0.88 -11.49
N GLN A 68 -19.57 0.67 -11.13
CA GLN A 68 -18.66 -0.24 -11.84
C GLN A 68 -19.22 -1.65 -11.92
N ALA A 69 -19.79 -2.17 -10.82
CA ALA A 69 -20.37 -3.51 -10.79
C ALA A 69 -21.56 -3.68 -11.76
N MET A 70 -22.31 -2.60 -12.02
CA MET A 70 -23.49 -2.62 -12.90
C MET A 70 -23.16 -2.60 -14.41
N TYR A 71 -21.93 -2.22 -14.80
CA TYR A 71 -21.54 -2.17 -16.22
C TYR A 71 -21.51 -3.55 -16.89
N PRO A 72 -20.85 -4.58 -16.33
CA PRO A 72 -20.88 -5.94 -16.85
C PRO A 72 -22.29 -6.54 -16.93
N GLU A 73 -23.20 -6.08 -16.08
CA GLU A 73 -24.60 -6.53 -16.01
C GLU A 73 -25.51 -5.84 -17.04
N GLY A 74 -25.03 -4.81 -17.75
CA GLY A 74 -25.75 -4.13 -18.82
C GLY A 74 -26.86 -3.17 -18.36
N VAL A 75 -26.91 -2.84 -17.06
CA VAL A 75 -27.99 -2.07 -16.42
C VAL A 75 -28.18 -0.67 -17.02
N TYR A 76 -27.09 0.02 -17.40
CA TYR A 76 -27.14 1.41 -17.86
C TYR A 76 -27.42 1.60 -19.36
N TYR A 77 -27.11 0.60 -20.20
CA TYR A 77 -27.16 0.76 -21.66
C TYR A 77 -28.05 -0.27 -22.37
N GLY A 78 -28.77 -1.12 -21.62
CA GLY A 78 -29.62 -2.18 -22.17
C GLY A 78 -28.85 -3.26 -22.96
N GLN A 79 -27.53 -3.16 -23.01
CA GLN A 79 -26.61 -4.10 -23.62
C GLN A 79 -25.36 -4.22 -22.74
N THR A 80 -24.94 -5.46 -22.48
CA THR A 80 -23.68 -5.78 -21.80
C THR A 80 -22.50 -5.32 -22.67
N SER A 81 -21.91 -4.17 -22.33
CA SER A 81 -20.68 -3.66 -22.95
C SER A 81 -19.47 -4.47 -22.47
N TYR A 82 -18.53 -4.76 -23.35
CA TYR A 82 -17.25 -5.39 -22.96
C TYR A 82 -16.29 -4.40 -22.28
N LEU A 83 -16.57 -3.10 -22.33
CA LEU A 83 -15.75 -2.06 -21.71
C LEU A 83 -16.48 -1.41 -20.54
N MET A 84 -15.71 -1.01 -19.53
CA MET A 84 -16.18 -0.39 -18.27
C MET A 84 -15.54 1.00 -18.10
N LEU A 85 -16.20 1.90 -17.35
CA LEU A 85 -15.83 3.32 -17.33
C LEU A 85 -14.45 3.62 -16.71
N TYR A 86 -14.05 2.92 -15.64
CA TYR A 86 -12.85 3.22 -14.87
C TYR A 86 -11.79 2.11 -14.92
N THR A 87 -12.07 1.04 -15.66
CA THR A 87 -11.25 -0.18 -15.71
C THR A 87 -10.89 -0.52 -17.15
N LEU A 88 -9.59 -0.70 -17.39
CA LEU A 88 -9.04 -0.88 -18.73
C LEU A 88 -9.41 -2.25 -19.32
N ALA A 89 -9.35 -2.32 -20.65
CA ALA A 89 -9.73 -3.49 -21.44
C ALA A 89 -9.18 -4.85 -20.94
N PRO A 90 -7.93 -4.97 -20.44
CA PRO A 90 -7.43 -6.25 -19.97
C PRO A 90 -8.20 -6.86 -18.78
N ILE A 91 -8.90 -6.04 -17.99
CA ILE A 91 -9.81 -6.50 -16.93
C ILE A 91 -11.27 -6.40 -17.40
N SER A 92 -11.67 -5.29 -18.02
CA SER A 92 -13.07 -5.06 -18.37
C SER A 92 -13.62 -6.04 -19.41
N VAL A 93 -12.83 -6.40 -20.43
CA VAL A 93 -13.29 -7.33 -21.47
C VAL A 93 -13.54 -8.74 -20.93
N PRO A 94 -12.60 -9.38 -20.20
CA PRO A 94 -12.87 -10.67 -19.57
C PRO A 94 -14.07 -10.65 -18.62
N LEU A 95 -14.23 -9.59 -17.82
CA LEU A 95 -15.37 -9.46 -16.91
C LEU A 95 -16.69 -9.25 -17.65
N GLY A 96 -16.68 -8.47 -18.74
CA GLY A 96 -17.85 -8.31 -19.60
C GLY A 96 -18.26 -9.62 -20.27
N ILE A 97 -17.30 -10.45 -20.71
CA ILE A 97 -17.58 -11.79 -21.23
C ILE A 97 -18.16 -12.68 -20.13
N LEU A 98 -17.55 -12.72 -18.95
CA LEU A 98 -18.03 -13.53 -17.83
C LEU A 98 -19.44 -13.11 -17.38
N GLY A 99 -19.73 -11.81 -17.35
CA GLY A 99 -21.05 -11.28 -17.02
C GLY A 99 -22.14 -11.71 -18.01
N LYS A 100 -21.78 -11.88 -19.30
CA LYS A 100 -22.70 -12.44 -20.31
C LYS A 100 -22.93 -13.94 -20.14
N ILE A 101 -21.89 -14.69 -19.77
CA ILE A 101 -21.97 -16.14 -19.59
C ILE A 101 -22.74 -16.48 -18.30
N PHE A 102 -22.53 -15.71 -17.24
CA PHE A 102 -23.13 -15.91 -15.92
C PHE A 102 -23.95 -14.68 -15.49
N PRO A 103 -25.11 -14.42 -16.12
CA PRO A 103 -25.96 -13.29 -15.76
C PRO A 103 -26.43 -13.44 -14.31
N GLY A 104 -26.24 -12.38 -13.50
CA GLY A 104 -26.58 -12.37 -12.07
C GLY A 104 -25.44 -12.73 -11.12
N LEU A 105 -24.27 -13.15 -11.63
CA LEU A 105 -23.08 -13.30 -10.81
C LEU A 105 -22.37 -11.94 -10.67
N PRO A 106 -22.00 -11.48 -9.45
CA PRO A 106 -21.31 -10.22 -9.24
C PRO A 106 -19.83 -10.31 -9.65
N VAL A 107 -19.57 -10.50 -10.96
CA VAL A 107 -18.25 -10.81 -11.54
C VAL A 107 -17.19 -9.77 -11.18
N PHE A 108 -17.56 -8.49 -11.09
CA PHE A 108 -16.63 -7.42 -10.71
C PHE A 108 -16.21 -7.52 -9.24
N ALA A 109 -17.15 -7.82 -8.34
CA ALA A 109 -16.85 -8.00 -6.92
C ALA A 109 -15.96 -9.24 -6.71
N LEU A 110 -16.28 -10.35 -7.38
CA LEU A 110 -15.48 -11.57 -7.35
C LEU A 110 -14.06 -11.35 -7.87
N CYS A 111 -13.89 -10.55 -8.91
CA CYS A 111 -12.57 -10.17 -9.42
C CYS A 111 -11.76 -9.41 -8.36
N GLN A 112 -12.37 -8.44 -7.68
CA GLN A 112 -11.71 -7.69 -6.59
C GLN A 112 -11.30 -8.61 -5.44
N LEU A 113 -12.19 -9.52 -5.01
CA LEU A 113 -11.91 -10.48 -3.95
C LEU A 113 -10.74 -11.42 -4.35
N LEU A 114 -10.75 -11.93 -5.58
CA LEU A 114 -9.65 -12.75 -6.10
C LEU A 114 -8.32 -11.98 -6.08
N LEU A 115 -8.33 -10.72 -6.53
CA LEU A 115 -7.15 -9.88 -6.57
C LEU A 115 -6.60 -9.56 -5.17
N ILE A 116 -7.48 -9.38 -4.17
CA ILE A 116 -7.08 -9.25 -2.77
C ILE A 116 -6.35 -10.52 -2.32
N VAL A 117 -6.96 -11.70 -2.49
CA VAL A 117 -6.37 -13.00 -2.10
C VAL A 117 -5.00 -13.21 -2.76
N LEU A 118 -4.89 -12.96 -4.06
CA LEU A 118 -3.63 -13.11 -4.79
C LEU A 118 -2.55 -12.15 -4.26
N SER A 119 -2.92 -10.91 -3.96
CA SER A 119 -2.00 -9.89 -3.43
C SER A 119 -1.52 -10.24 -2.02
N THR A 120 -2.44 -10.66 -1.14
CA THR A 120 -2.11 -11.09 0.22
C THR A 120 -1.24 -12.34 0.19
N ALA A 121 -1.58 -13.34 -0.63
CA ALA A 121 -0.81 -14.57 -0.75
C ALA A 121 0.62 -14.31 -1.24
N ALA A 122 0.81 -13.41 -2.22
CA ALA A 122 2.12 -12.98 -2.68
C ALA A 122 2.95 -12.35 -1.53
N MET A 123 2.35 -11.47 -0.74
CA MET A 123 3.03 -10.87 0.41
C MET A 123 3.32 -11.89 1.51
N LEU A 124 2.39 -12.78 1.85
CA LEU A 124 2.59 -13.88 2.80
C LEU A 124 3.74 -14.80 2.38
N HIS A 125 3.86 -15.07 1.08
CA HIS A 125 4.98 -15.82 0.53
C HIS A 125 6.32 -15.13 0.79
N LEU A 126 6.39 -13.81 0.60
CA LEU A 126 7.58 -13.01 0.93
C LEU A 126 7.86 -13.00 2.45
N VAL A 127 6.83 -12.87 3.29
CA VAL A 127 6.98 -12.90 4.76
C VAL A 127 7.55 -14.24 5.22
N SER A 128 7.00 -15.33 4.69
CA SER A 128 7.41 -16.71 4.97
C SER A 128 8.89 -16.95 4.66
N LYS A 129 9.37 -16.44 3.52
CA LYS A 129 10.76 -16.61 3.07
C LYS A 129 11.75 -15.61 3.64
N GLY A 130 11.28 -14.38 3.92
CA GLY A 130 12.13 -13.22 4.20
C GLY A 130 12.55 -13.07 5.66
N THR A 131 12.02 -13.86 6.60
CA THR A 131 12.49 -13.84 7.99
C THR A 131 12.49 -15.22 8.60
N ASP A 132 13.59 -15.62 9.23
CA ASP A 132 13.66 -16.85 10.01
C ASP A 132 13.14 -16.67 11.45
N ARG A 133 12.77 -15.43 11.85
CA ARG A 133 12.20 -15.14 13.17
C ARG A 133 10.68 -15.34 13.19
N PRO A 134 10.16 -16.26 14.01
CA PRO A 134 8.73 -16.57 14.01
C PRO A 134 7.86 -15.45 14.56
N SER A 135 8.34 -14.67 15.54
CA SER A 135 7.59 -13.54 16.10
C SER A 135 7.30 -12.44 15.07
N ILE A 136 8.29 -12.13 14.23
CA ILE A 136 8.15 -11.14 13.15
C ILE A 136 7.23 -11.67 12.07
N ARG A 137 7.41 -12.94 11.69
CA ARG A 137 6.54 -13.61 10.71
C ARG A 137 5.08 -13.55 11.15
N VAL A 138 4.78 -13.95 12.38
CA VAL A 138 3.43 -13.90 12.96
C VAL A 138 2.89 -12.47 12.98
N SER A 139 3.68 -11.49 13.42
CA SER A 139 3.25 -10.08 13.47
C SER A 139 2.92 -9.52 12.08
N HIS A 140 3.76 -9.79 11.08
CA HIS A 140 3.53 -9.32 9.72
C HIS A 140 2.37 -10.06 9.05
N THR A 141 2.23 -11.37 9.29
CA THR A 141 1.06 -12.14 8.84
C THR A 141 -0.22 -11.55 9.44
N ALA A 142 -0.28 -11.33 10.75
CA ALA A 142 -1.46 -10.75 11.40
C ALA A 142 -1.84 -9.39 10.80
N MET A 143 -0.84 -8.55 10.50
CA MET A 143 -1.05 -7.23 9.90
C MET A 143 -1.56 -7.33 8.45
N LEU A 144 -1.05 -8.28 7.65
CA LEU A 144 -1.53 -8.54 6.30
C LEU A 144 -2.98 -9.06 6.31
N ILE A 145 -3.30 -10.00 7.21
CA ILE A 145 -4.67 -10.52 7.37
C ILE A 145 -5.63 -9.43 7.83
N ALA A 146 -5.22 -8.53 8.72
CA ALA A 146 -6.04 -7.39 9.13
C ALA A 146 -6.30 -6.43 7.95
N CYS A 147 -5.28 -6.15 7.14
CA CYS A 147 -5.41 -5.32 5.94
C CYS A 147 -6.34 -5.95 4.91
N GLU A 148 -6.17 -7.25 4.62
CA GLU A 148 -7.07 -8.03 3.76
C GLU A 148 -8.51 -8.02 4.27
N SER A 149 -8.70 -8.24 5.56
CA SER A 149 -10.03 -8.25 6.18
C SER A 149 -10.72 -6.90 6.01
N PHE A 150 -9.98 -5.81 6.20
CA PHE A 150 -10.50 -4.47 5.97
C PHE A 150 -10.89 -4.24 4.51
N LEU A 151 -9.99 -4.55 3.56
CA LEU A 151 -10.24 -4.38 2.12
C LEU A 151 -11.41 -5.22 1.62
N THR A 152 -11.59 -6.41 2.21
CA THR A 152 -12.72 -7.30 1.89
C THR A 152 -14.02 -6.72 2.43
N THR A 153 -14.01 -6.19 3.65
CA THR A 153 -15.22 -5.59 4.27
C THR A 153 -15.67 -4.34 3.50
N TYR A 154 -14.71 -3.52 3.08
CA TYR A 154 -14.92 -2.27 2.35
C TYR A 154 -14.32 -2.35 0.95
N LEU A 155 -15.00 -3.05 0.05
CA LEU A 155 -14.54 -3.23 -1.32
C LEU A 155 -14.42 -1.89 -2.02
N ASN A 156 -13.21 -1.62 -2.50
CA ASN A 156 -12.87 -0.41 -3.24
C ASN A 156 -11.86 -0.74 -4.34
N TYR A 157 -12.25 -0.65 -5.61
CA TYR A 157 -11.39 -1.07 -6.73
C TYR A 157 -10.08 -0.24 -6.81
N THR A 158 -10.10 0.98 -6.26
CA THR A 158 -8.91 1.84 -6.11
C THR A 158 -7.89 1.24 -5.16
N ALA A 159 -8.35 0.85 -3.97
CA ALA A 159 -7.50 0.26 -2.93
C ALA A 159 -7.00 -1.12 -3.35
N VAL A 160 -7.85 -1.89 -4.04
CA VAL A 160 -7.48 -3.18 -4.64
C VAL A 160 -6.39 -3.00 -5.70
N ALA A 161 -6.54 -2.03 -6.62
CA ALA A 161 -5.52 -1.74 -7.62
C ALA A 161 -4.17 -1.39 -6.98
N PHE A 162 -4.19 -0.59 -5.90
CA PHE A 162 -3.01 -0.26 -5.12
C PHE A 162 -2.30 -1.49 -4.52
N VAL A 163 -3.02 -2.39 -3.84
CA VAL A 163 -2.40 -3.59 -3.23
C VAL A 163 -1.92 -4.61 -4.26
N VAL A 164 -2.62 -4.72 -5.39
CA VAL A 164 -2.24 -5.60 -6.50
C VAL A 164 -0.93 -5.11 -7.12
N THR A 165 -0.84 -3.83 -7.44
CA THR A 165 0.41 -3.27 -7.96
C THR A 165 1.53 -3.29 -6.90
N ALA A 166 1.22 -2.98 -5.64
CA ALA A 166 2.22 -2.96 -4.57
C ALA A 166 2.79 -4.36 -4.29
N SER A 167 1.96 -5.40 -4.24
CA SER A 167 2.42 -6.78 -4.10
C SER A 167 3.26 -7.23 -5.30
N GLY A 168 2.85 -6.88 -6.53
CA GLY A 168 3.64 -7.11 -7.73
C GLY A 168 5.03 -6.47 -7.69
N LEU A 169 5.11 -5.18 -7.32
CA LEU A 169 6.37 -4.47 -7.12
C LEU A 169 7.20 -5.07 -5.99
N SER A 170 6.57 -5.53 -4.91
CA SER A 170 7.24 -6.17 -3.77
C SER A 170 7.96 -7.46 -4.20
N LEU A 171 7.29 -8.31 -5.00
CA LEU A 171 7.90 -9.51 -5.57
C LEU A 171 9.13 -9.18 -6.42
N LEU A 172 9.05 -8.13 -7.25
CA LEU A 172 10.14 -7.71 -8.12
C LEU A 172 11.31 -7.10 -7.34
N VAL A 173 11.03 -6.28 -6.34
CA VAL A 173 12.06 -5.60 -5.52
C VAL A 173 12.89 -6.62 -4.73
N VAL A 174 12.27 -7.63 -4.13
CA VAL A 174 13.00 -8.66 -3.36
C VAL A 174 14.02 -9.38 -4.25
N ASN A 175 13.64 -9.71 -5.48
CA ASN A 175 14.55 -10.32 -6.46
C ASN A 175 15.58 -9.33 -7.01
N ALA A 176 15.18 -8.10 -7.32
CA ALA A 176 16.05 -7.06 -7.85
C ALA A 176 17.18 -6.68 -6.86
N LEU A 177 16.91 -6.72 -5.56
CA LEU A 177 17.92 -6.48 -4.54
C LEU A 177 18.81 -7.71 -4.26
N SER A 178 18.55 -8.86 -4.89
CA SER A 178 19.36 -10.07 -4.76
C SER A 178 20.39 -10.20 -5.89
N LYS A 179 21.68 -10.05 -5.55
CA LYS A 179 22.79 -10.19 -6.52
C LYS A 179 22.92 -11.60 -7.11
N GLN A 180 22.35 -12.62 -6.46
CA GLN A 180 22.43 -14.01 -6.92
C GLN A 180 21.45 -14.31 -8.08
N ILE A 181 20.40 -13.50 -8.26
CA ILE A 181 19.33 -13.79 -9.21
C ILE A 181 19.52 -12.95 -10.48
N GLN A 182 20.20 -13.53 -11.46
CA GLN A 182 20.51 -12.85 -12.72
C GLN A 182 19.45 -13.04 -13.82
N HIS A 183 18.71 -14.14 -13.79
CA HIS A 183 17.67 -14.46 -14.78
C HIS A 183 16.26 -14.12 -14.30
N ILE A 184 15.32 -14.04 -15.23
CA ILE A 184 13.89 -13.87 -14.93
C ILE A 184 13.38 -15.15 -14.28
N THR A 185 12.73 -15.01 -13.14
CA THR A 185 12.14 -16.11 -12.37
C THR A 185 10.63 -16.13 -12.48
N GLY A 186 9.97 -17.23 -12.09
CA GLY A 186 8.50 -17.28 -12.00
C GLY A 186 7.92 -16.22 -11.05
N GLN A 187 8.66 -15.82 -10.01
CA GLN A 187 8.29 -14.71 -9.14
C GLN A 187 8.30 -13.37 -9.89
N ASP A 188 9.24 -13.16 -10.81
CA ASP A 188 9.27 -11.94 -11.63
C ASP A 188 8.08 -11.91 -12.59
N VAL A 189 7.75 -13.05 -13.22
CA VAL A 189 6.56 -13.17 -14.09
C VAL A 189 5.28 -12.85 -13.32
N ALA A 190 5.11 -13.42 -12.12
CA ALA A 190 3.97 -13.11 -11.26
C ALA A 190 3.95 -11.63 -10.86
N GLY A 191 5.12 -11.04 -10.56
CA GLY A 191 5.26 -9.62 -10.26
C GLY A 191 4.82 -8.72 -11.41
N PHE A 192 5.30 -8.97 -12.63
CA PHE A 192 4.88 -8.21 -13.82
C PHE A 192 3.38 -8.38 -14.10
N PHE A 193 2.85 -9.58 -13.93
CA PHE A 193 1.44 -9.86 -14.12
C PHE A 193 0.57 -9.08 -13.13
N LEU A 194 0.93 -9.06 -11.84
CA LEU A 194 0.21 -8.28 -10.84
C LEU A 194 0.31 -6.76 -11.12
N VAL A 195 1.48 -6.25 -11.50
CA VAL A 195 1.62 -4.83 -11.91
C VAL A 195 0.70 -4.51 -13.09
N PHE A 196 0.65 -5.39 -14.10
CA PHE A 196 -0.22 -5.26 -15.26
C PHE A 196 -1.71 -5.28 -14.87
N LEU A 197 -2.14 -6.22 -14.02
CA LEU A 197 -3.53 -6.31 -13.57
C LEU A 197 -3.94 -5.14 -12.69
N GLY A 198 -3.11 -4.71 -11.74
CA GLY A 198 -3.41 -3.58 -10.87
C GLY A 198 -3.54 -2.27 -11.65
N THR A 199 -2.64 -2.04 -12.62
CA THR A 199 -2.73 -0.89 -13.54
C THR A 199 -3.94 -1.00 -14.47
N SER A 200 -4.31 -2.22 -14.89
CA SER A 200 -5.52 -2.43 -15.69
C SER A 200 -6.79 -2.17 -14.90
N LEU A 201 -6.82 -2.51 -13.60
CA LEU A 201 -7.98 -2.29 -12.75
C LEU A 201 -8.24 -0.80 -12.53
N ARG A 202 -7.20 -0.04 -12.20
CA ARG A 202 -7.23 1.43 -12.12
C ARG A 202 -5.84 2.01 -12.44
N PRO A 203 -5.64 2.64 -13.61
CA PRO A 203 -4.31 3.05 -14.06
C PRO A 203 -3.70 4.11 -13.16
N GLU A 204 -4.50 5.04 -12.63
CA GLU A 204 -4.01 6.10 -11.76
C GLU A 204 -3.43 5.52 -10.46
N SER A 205 -4.10 4.52 -9.88
CA SER A 205 -3.61 3.81 -8.70
C SER A 205 -2.38 2.97 -9.01
N GLY A 206 -2.38 2.26 -10.14
CA GLY A 206 -1.22 1.52 -10.62
C GLY A 206 0.02 2.39 -10.72
N PHE A 207 -0.06 3.52 -11.45
CA PHE A 207 1.05 4.47 -11.58
C PHE A 207 1.41 5.15 -10.26
N ALA A 208 0.44 5.56 -9.44
CA ALA A 208 0.71 6.20 -8.16
C ALA A 208 1.45 5.26 -7.17
N THR A 209 1.24 3.95 -7.28
CA THR A 209 1.98 2.96 -6.46
C THR A 209 3.50 3.07 -6.68
N PHE A 210 3.96 3.34 -7.91
CA PHE A 210 5.39 3.48 -8.20
C PHE A 210 6.05 4.60 -7.39
N ILE A 211 5.32 5.67 -7.04
CA ILE A 211 5.84 6.80 -6.26
C ILE A 211 6.39 6.33 -4.91
N LEU A 212 5.68 5.44 -4.22
CA LEU A 212 6.11 4.90 -2.92
C LEU A 212 7.22 3.86 -3.03
N PHE A 213 7.46 3.34 -4.23
CA PHE A 213 8.57 2.44 -4.53
C PHE A 213 9.80 3.15 -5.13
N VAL A 214 9.73 4.47 -5.39
CA VAL A 214 10.86 5.30 -5.83
C VAL A 214 12.12 5.11 -4.97
N PRO A 215 12.05 5.04 -3.62
CA PRO A 215 13.25 4.80 -2.81
C PRO A 215 14.01 3.52 -3.20
N PHE A 216 13.29 2.45 -3.57
CA PHE A 216 13.91 1.21 -4.05
C PHE A 216 14.54 1.37 -5.43
N ILE A 217 13.86 2.10 -6.34
CA ILE A 217 14.38 2.37 -7.69
C ILE A 217 15.69 3.15 -7.59
N ILE A 218 15.70 4.23 -6.79
CA ILE A 218 16.90 5.04 -6.54
C ILE A 218 18.00 4.18 -5.91
N TRP A 219 17.65 3.31 -4.95
CA TRP A 219 18.61 2.41 -4.33
C TRP A 219 19.25 1.45 -5.33
N VAL A 220 18.45 0.81 -6.20
CA VAL A 220 18.95 -0.10 -7.24
C VAL A 220 19.88 0.62 -8.21
N LEU A 221 19.53 1.84 -8.62
CA LEU A 221 20.32 2.64 -9.56
C LEU A 221 21.64 3.15 -8.95
N ILE A 222 21.62 3.61 -7.70
CA ILE A 222 22.81 4.20 -7.07
C ILE A 222 23.74 3.14 -6.49
N HIS A 223 23.19 2.17 -5.75
CA HIS A 223 23.96 1.23 -4.93
C HIS A 223 24.15 -0.15 -5.58
N GLU A 224 23.10 -0.77 -6.12
CA GLU A 224 23.24 -2.12 -6.70
C GLU A 224 23.92 -2.08 -8.07
N ARG A 225 23.56 -1.10 -8.93
CA ARG A 225 24.10 -0.88 -10.29
C ARG A 225 24.13 -2.14 -11.17
N HIS A 226 23.27 -3.11 -10.86
CA HIS A 226 23.24 -4.41 -11.49
C HIS A 226 22.20 -4.43 -12.62
N MET A 227 22.62 -4.71 -13.84
CA MET A 227 21.78 -4.61 -15.04
C MET A 227 20.48 -5.45 -14.95
N PRO A 228 20.50 -6.73 -14.52
CA PRO A 228 19.27 -7.49 -14.32
C PRO A 228 18.27 -6.84 -13.34
N SER A 229 18.76 -6.14 -12.32
CA SER A 229 17.90 -5.44 -11.35
C SER A 229 17.25 -4.20 -11.98
N ILE A 230 18.02 -3.46 -12.80
CA ILE A 230 17.54 -2.31 -13.57
C ILE A 230 16.51 -2.76 -14.61
N PHE A 231 16.79 -3.84 -15.35
CA PHE A 231 15.87 -4.38 -16.34
C PHE A 231 14.55 -4.84 -15.73
N ARG A 232 14.54 -5.41 -14.52
CA ARG A 232 13.28 -5.72 -13.80
C ARG A 232 12.47 -4.46 -13.53
N GLY A 233 13.10 -3.36 -13.11
CA GLY A 233 12.43 -2.08 -12.92
C GLY A 233 11.84 -1.52 -14.22
N ILE A 234 12.61 -1.57 -15.31
CA ILE A 234 12.14 -1.14 -16.64
C ILE A 234 10.98 -2.02 -17.11
N ALA A 235 11.09 -3.34 -16.98
CA ALA A 235 10.04 -4.28 -17.35
C ALA A 235 8.74 -4.06 -16.55
N ALA A 236 8.84 -3.71 -15.26
CA ALA A 236 7.67 -3.33 -14.46
C ALA A 236 6.98 -2.08 -15.01
N GLY A 237 7.76 -1.06 -15.38
CA GLY A 237 7.24 0.15 -16.03
C GLY A 237 6.59 -0.16 -17.39
N ILE A 238 7.23 -1.00 -18.21
CA ILE A 238 6.68 -1.45 -19.49
C ILE A 238 5.35 -2.21 -19.27
N ALA A 239 5.25 -3.08 -18.27
CA ALA A 239 4.01 -3.79 -17.96
C ALA A 239 2.86 -2.83 -17.63
N ALA A 240 3.12 -1.80 -16.80
CA ALA A 240 2.13 -0.77 -16.49
C ALA A 240 1.74 0.08 -17.72
N ILE A 241 2.73 0.51 -18.52
CA ILE A 241 2.48 1.27 -19.75
C ILE A 241 1.70 0.44 -20.77
N LEU A 242 2.02 -0.85 -20.90
CA LEU A 242 1.34 -1.76 -21.82
C LEU A 242 -0.13 -1.95 -21.41
N ALA A 243 -0.41 -2.15 -20.12
CA ALA A 243 -1.79 -2.19 -19.60
C ALA A 243 -2.57 -0.93 -19.99
N TYR A 244 -1.96 0.25 -19.77
CA TYR A 244 -2.54 1.54 -20.12
C TYR A 244 -2.78 1.69 -21.64
N ALA A 245 -1.77 1.37 -22.45
CA ALA A 245 -1.83 1.50 -23.90
C ALA A 245 -2.90 0.60 -24.52
N ILE A 246 -3.01 -0.66 -24.07
CA ILE A 246 -4.07 -1.58 -24.51
C ILE A 246 -5.45 -1.02 -24.17
N GLY A 247 -5.62 -0.50 -22.95
CA GLY A 247 -6.88 0.10 -22.51
C GLY A 247 -7.28 1.34 -23.34
N ILE A 248 -6.34 2.25 -23.57
CA ILE A 248 -6.57 3.44 -24.39
C ILE A 248 -6.88 3.06 -25.85
N ALA A 249 -6.12 2.14 -26.43
CA ALA A 249 -6.37 1.65 -27.79
C ALA A 249 -7.79 1.07 -27.91
N ALA A 250 -8.22 0.24 -26.95
CA ALA A 250 -9.56 -0.33 -26.91
C ALA A 250 -10.67 0.74 -26.85
N TYR A 251 -10.49 1.79 -26.05
CA TYR A 251 -11.46 2.90 -26.01
C TYR A 251 -11.52 3.68 -27.32
N LEU A 252 -10.38 3.87 -28.00
CA LEU A 252 -10.31 4.64 -29.24
C LEU A 252 -10.90 3.90 -30.45
N ILE A 253 -10.78 2.57 -30.49
CA ILE A 253 -11.31 1.77 -31.60
C ILE A 253 -12.80 1.42 -31.42
N THR A 254 -13.32 1.47 -30.19
CA THR A 254 -14.70 1.06 -29.90
C THR A 254 -15.68 2.21 -30.14
N PRO A 255 -16.68 2.05 -31.04
CA PRO A 255 -17.70 3.06 -31.29
C PRO A 255 -18.43 3.50 -30.01
N GLY A 256 -18.54 4.82 -29.80
CA GLY A 256 -19.23 5.41 -28.64
C GLY A 256 -18.35 5.58 -27.39
N TRP A 257 -17.12 5.08 -27.40
CA TRP A 257 -16.16 5.16 -26.30
C TRP A 257 -14.99 6.12 -26.57
N GLN A 258 -14.83 6.61 -27.81
CA GLN A 258 -13.64 7.35 -28.24
C GLN A 258 -13.41 8.65 -27.46
N GLN A 259 -14.48 9.32 -27.04
CA GLN A 259 -14.40 10.58 -26.28
C GLN A 259 -14.24 10.36 -24.77
N LEU A 260 -14.47 9.14 -24.27
CA LEU A 260 -14.50 8.86 -22.84
C LEU A 260 -13.18 9.17 -22.13
N PRO A 261 -11.98 8.79 -22.66
CA PRO A 261 -10.72 9.09 -21.97
C PRO A 261 -10.52 10.60 -21.74
N ARG A 262 -10.96 11.41 -22.70
CA ARG A 262 -10.86 12.88 -22.59
C ARG A 262 -11.89 13.42 -21.60
N ALA A 263 -13.13 12.94 -21.66
CA ALA A 263 -14.18 13.33 -20.72
C ALA A 263 -13.80 12.99 -19.26
N LEU A 264 -13.28 11.78 -19.01
CA LEU A 264 -12.82 11.38 -17.67
C LEU A 264 -11.65 12.22 -17.17
N LYS A 265 -10.69 12.57 -18.04
CA LYS A 265 -9.56 13.43 -17.66
C LYS A 265 -10.05 14.80 -17.19
N ILE A 266 -10.97 15.42 -17.93
CA ILE A 266 -11.49 16.76 -17.62
C ILE A 266 -12.44 16.72 -16.42
N GLY A 267 -13.36 15.75 -16.38
CA GLY A 267 -14.25 15.54 -15.24
C GLY A 267 -13.46 15.43 -13.93
N ARG A 268 -12.35 14.69 -13.94
CA ARG A 268 -11.53 14.51 -12.72
C ARG A 268 -10.85 15.80 -12.31
N ALA A 269 -10.43 16.62 -13.28
CA ALA A 269 -9.85 17.92 -12.96
C ALA A 269 -10.84 18.81 -12.20
N ILE A 270 -12.14 18.71 -12.50
CA ILE A 270 -13.21 19.48 -11.87
C ILE A 270 -13.57 18.95 -10.48
N THR A 271 -13.72 17.64 -10.32
CA THR A 271 -14.18 17.05 -9.06
C THR A 271 -13.07 16.81 -8.06
N ASP A 272 -11.81 16.82 -8.50
CA ASP A 272 -10.66 16.75 -7.60
C ASP A 272 -10.36 18.10 -6.92
N THR A 273 -11.14 19.16 -7.18
CA THR A 273 -11.07 20.43 -6.44
C THR A 273 -12.21 20.55 -5.43
N GLN A 274 -12.15 21.55 -4.55
CA GLN A 274 -13.23 21.85 -3.62
C GLN A 274 -14.56 22.00 -4.36
N SER A 275 -15.63 21.43 -3.80
CA SER A 275 -16.98 21.58 -4.35
C SER A 275 -17.32 23.06 -4.45
N VAL A 276 -17.58 23.51 -5.68
CA VAL A 276 -18.00 24.87 -5.97
C VAL A 276 -19.52 24.91 -5.86
N ASP A 277 -20.06 26.02 -5.34
CA ASP A 277 -21.50 26.21 -5.21
C ASP A 277 -22.22 26.11 -6.57
N ALA A 278 -23.42 25.53 -6.59
CA ALA A 278 -24.18 25.28 -7.81
C ALA A 278 -24.44 26.56 -8.59
N ASN A 279 -24.72 27.67 -7.90
CA ASN A 279 -24.93 28.98 -8.54
C ASN A 279 -23.70 29.43 -9.35
N THR A 280 -22.50 29.09 -8.87
CA THR A 280 -21.25 29.47 -9.53
C THR A 280 -21.01 28.60 -10.76
N ILE A 281 -21.25 27.29 -10.68
CA ILE A 281 -21.16 26.38 -11.83
C ILE A 281 -22.20 26.74 -12.91
N GLN A 282 -23.39 27.15 -12.50
CA GLN A 282 -24.46 27.58 -13.41
C GLN A 282 -24.13 28.86 -14.18
N THR A 283 -23.19 29.69 -13.72
CA THR A 283 -22.74 30.86 -14.52
C THR A 283 -22.04 30.45 -15.82
N VAL A 284 -21.36 29.29 -15.82
CA VAL A 284 -20.63 28.75 -16.98
C VAL A 284 -21.36 27.60 -17.67
N ALA A 285 -22.26 26.92 -16.95
CA ALA A 285 -23.10 25.84 -17.46
C ALA A 285 -24.55 26.00 -16.95
N PRO A 286 -25.32 26.97 -17.49
CA PRO A 286 -26.65 27.34 -16.96
C PRO A 286 -27.71 26.24 -17.08
N ASN A 287 -27.45 25.22 -17.89
CA ASN A 287 -28.36 24.11 -18.11
C ASN A 287 -28.31 23.05 -16.99
N LEU A 288 -27.34 23.14 -16.06
CA LEU A 288 -27.22 22.19 -14.96
C LEU A 288 -28.11 22.62 -13.79
N SER A 289 -28.98 21.71 -13.32
CA SER A 289 -29.71 21.89 -12.07
C SER A 289 -28.77 21.72 -10.86
N ASN A 290 -29.23 22.12 -9.67
CA ASN A 290 -28.47 21.91 -8.43
C ASN A 290 -28.17 20.41 -8.22
N ASN A 291 -29.14 19.55 -8.53
CA ASN A 291 -28.96 18.11 -8.46
C ASN A 291 -27.89 17.61 -9.45
N ASP A 292 -27.80 18.19 -10.65
CA ASP A 292 -26.76 17.80 -11.61
C ASP A 292 -25.36 18.22 -11.15
N VAL A 293 -25.24 19.35 -10.45
CA VAL A 293 -23.98 19.78 -9.84
C VAL A 293 -23.60 18.87 -8.66
N ASP A 294 -24.57 18.49 -7.82
CA ASP A 294 -24.34 17.54 -6.74
C ASP A 294 -23.93 16.17 -7.29
N MET A 295 -24.61 15.69 -8.34
CA MET A 295 -24.27 14.45 -9.05
C MET A 295 -22.88 14.53 -9.69
N LEU A 296 -22.50 15.66 -10.29
CA LEU A 296 -21.15 15.90 -10.82
C LEU A 296 -20.09 15.70 -9.73
N TYR A 297 -20.24 16.36 -8.58
CA TYR A 297 -19.29 16.24 -7.47
C TYR A 297 -19.37 14.90 -6.73
N ALA A 298 -20.50 14.20 -6.83
CA ALA A 298 -20.66 12.80 -6.40
C ALA A 298 -20.12 11.79 -7.43
N TRP A 299 -19.49 12.26 -8.51
CA TRP A 299 -18.90 11.44 -9.59
C TRP A 299 -19.92 10.61 -10.39
N TRP A 300 -21.18 11.06 -10.39
CA TRP A 300 -22.32 10.38 -11.01
C TRP A 300 -22.81 11.10 -12.27
N PHE A 301 -22.08 10.94 -13.38
CA PHE A 301 -22.35 11.66 -14.64
C PHE A 301 -22.50 10.75 -15.87
N GLY A 302 -23.10 9.57 -15.69
CA GLY A 302 -23.28 8.58 -16.77
C GLY A 302 -24.21 9.04 -17.91
N ASP A 303 -25.02 10.08 -17.68
CA ASP A 303 -25.91 10.67 -18.69
C ASP A 303 -25.15 11.62 -19.62
N LYS A 304 -24.90 11.15 -20.85
CA LYS A 304 -24.20 11.89 -21.89
C LYS A 304 -24.99 13.10 -22.41
N SER A 305 -26.29 13.16 -22.18
CA SER A 305 -27.14 14.29 -22.61
C SER A 305 -26.96 15.51 -21.70
N VAL A 306 -26.64 15.28 -20.42
CA VAL A 306 -26.38 16.33 -19.41
C VAL A 306 -24.88 16.62 -19.31
N PHE A 307 -24.06 15.56 -19.19
CA PHE A 307 -22.62 15.67 -18.94
C PHE A 307 -21.80 15.44 -20.20
N SER A 308 -21.91 16.40 -21.12
CA SER A 308 -21.15 16.39 -22.38
C SER A 308 -19.70 16.85 -22.18
N LEU A 309 -18.83 16.51 -23.15
CA LEU A 309 -17.44 16.99 -23.16
C LEU A 309 -17.36 18.53 -23.17
N ASP A 310 -18.27 19.20 -23.87
CA ASP A 310 -18.36 20.66 -23.92
C ASP A 310 -18.70 21.25 -22.55
N THR A 311 -19.65 20.64 -21.84
CA THR A 311 -20.02 21.02 -20.46
C THR A 311 -18.81 20.90 -19.53
N PHE A 312 -18.08 19.78 -19.58
CA PHE A 312 -16.86 19.60 -18.79
C PHE A 312 -15.78 20.62 -19.14
N GLN A 313 -15.57 20.93 -20.42
CA GLN A 313 -14.56 21.92 -20.82
C GLN A 313 -14.86 23.31 -20.25
N LYS A 314 -16.12 23.76 -20.33
CA LYS A 314 -16.57 25.06 -19.78
C LYS A 314 -16.33 25.17 -18.27
N ILE A 315 -16.67 24.11 -17.53
CA ILE A 315 -16.47 24.08 -16.08
C ILE A 315 -14.97 24.01 -15.73
N SER A 316 -14.18 23.20 -16.44
CA SER A 316 -12.75 23.03 -16.15
C SER A 316 -11.93 24.31 -16.32
N ALA A 317 -12.33 25.19 -17.26
CA ALA A 317 -11.66 26.46 -17.47
C ALA A 317 -11.80 27.44 -16.28
N PHE A 318 -12.77 27.19 -15.39
CA PHE A 318 -13.07 28.03 -14.24
C PHE A 318 -12.43 27.55 -12.92
N VAL A 319 -12.00 26.29 -12.86
CA VAL A 319 -11.54 25.63 -11.64
C VAL A 319 -10.00 25.75 -11.50
N GLN A 320 -9.51 26.40 -10.43
CA GLN A 320 -8.06 26.55 -10.16
C GLN A 320 -7.42 25.24 -9.64
N GLU A 321 -6.27 24.85 -10.20
CA GLU A 321 -5.66 23.53 -9.97
C GLU A 321 -4.84 23.40 -8.67
N TYR A 322 -4.13 24.44 -8.20
CA TYR A 322 -3.27 24.39 -7.01
C TYR A 322 -3.19 25.75 -6.31
N SER A 323 -3.38 25.79 -4.98
CA SER A 323 -3.19 27.02 -4.20
C SER A 323 -2.69 26.72 -2.78
N LEU A 324 -1.81 27.56 -2.26
CA LEU A 324 -1.39 27.53 -0.85
C LEU A 324 -2.54 27.87 0.10
N SER A 325 -3.52 28.67 -0.35
CA SER A 325 -4.73 28.96 0.44
C SER A 325 -5.55 27.70 0.73
N ASN A 326 -5.46 26.68 -0.13
CA ASN A 326 -6.17 25.41 0.03
C ASN A 326 -5.68 24.62 1.24
N ILE A 327 -4.41 24.78 1.64
CA ILE A 327 -3.86 24.10 2.83
C ILE A 327 -4.57 24.61 4.09
N LEU A 328 -4.88 25.90 4.16
CA LEU A 328 -5.60 26.52 5.29
C LEU A 328 -7.08 26.10 5.34
N LEU A 329 -7.61 25.63 4.20
CA LEU A 329 -8.98 25.13 4.06
C LEU A 329 -9.11 23.63 4.36
N ILE A 330 -7.99 22.94 4.65
CA ILE A 330 -8.02 21.54 5.07
C ILE A 330 -8.77 21.48 6.40
N GLY A 331 -9.94 20.84 6.38
CA GLY A 331 -10.74 20.65 7.59
C GLY A 331 -9.92 20.00 8.71
N LYS A 332 -10.16 20.44 9.96
CA LYS A 332 -9.45 19.95 11.17
C LYS A 332 -9.40 18.42 11.26
N ARG A 333 -10.46 17.74 10.81
CA ARG A 333 -10.56 16.26 10.76
C ARG A 333 -9.52 15.64 9.85
N ASN A 334 -9.37 16.16 8.63
CA ASN A 334 -8.48 15.58 7.62
C ASN A 334 -7.01 15.83 7.98
N LEU A 335 -6.70 17.00 8.55
CA LEU A 335 -5.38 17.29 9.10
C LEU A 335 -5.02 16.30 10.22
N LEU A 336 -5.93 16.05 11.16
CA LEU A 336 -5.72 15.10 12.26
C LEU A 336 -5.47 13.68 11.74
N LEU A 337 -6.28 13.20 10.80
CA LEU A 337 -6.11 11.87 10.20
C LEU A 337 -4.75 11.71 9.52
N THR A 338 -4.30 12.75 8.83
CA THR A 338 -3.00 12.78 8.15
C THR A 338 -1.84 12.67 9.13
N VAL A 339 -1.89 13.44 10.21
CA VAL A 339 -0.86 13.41 11.26
C VAL A 339 -0.84 12.03 11.93
N MET A 340 -2.01 11.47 12.25
CA MET A 340 -2.13 10.14 12.84
C MET A 340 -1.59 9.04 11.92
N ALA A 341 -1.87 9.12 10.62
CA ALA A 341 -1.34 8.19 9.61
C ALA A 341 0.20 8.23 9.57
N ILE A 342 0.80 9.43 9.51
CA ILE A 342 2.26 9.60 9.52
C ILE A 342 2.88 9.04 10.80
N ILE A 343 2.27 9.31 11.97
CA ILE A 343 2.73 8.76 13.25
C ILE A 343 2.66 7.23 13.23
N LEU A 344 1.54 6.66 12.80
CA LEU A 344 1.35 5.21 12.74
C LEU A 344 2.36 4.54 11.81
N LEU A 345 2.58 5.09 10.62
CA LEU A 345 3.58 4.60 9.66
C LEU A 345 5.00 4.72 10.19
N SER A 346 5.31 5.79 10.91
CA SER A 346 6.62 5.99 11.55
C SER A 346 6.84 4.99 12.70
N LEU A 347 5.82 4.74 13.52
CA LEU A 347 5.84 3.71 14.56
C LEU A 347 6.00 2.31 13.96
N LEU A 348 5.32 2.04 12.85
CA LEU A 348 5.46 0.79 12.12
C LEU A 348 6.87 0.61 11.56
N ALA A 349 7.44 1.64 10.92
CA ALA A 349 8.81 1.60 10.43
C ALA A 349 9.81 1.37 11.58
N ALA A 350 9.61 2.04 12.71
CA ALA A 350 10.40 1.85 13.92
C ALA A 350 10.25 0.43 14.49
N PHE A 351 9.03 -0.11 14.55
CA PHE A 351 8.77 -1.49 14.96
C PHE A 351 9.49 -2.50 14.06
N VAL A 352 9.41 -2.33 12.74
CA VAL A 352 10.12 -3.16 11.77
C VAL A 352 11.64 -3.07 11.98
N SER A 353 12.18 -1.86 12.14
CA SER A 353 13.60 -1.62 12.37
C SER A 353 14.11 -2.20 13.70
N LEU A 354 13.34 -2.08 14.78
CA LEU A 354 13.70 -2.60 16.10
C LEU A 354 13.70 -4.12 16.16
N ASN A 355 12.85 -4.76 15.36
CA ASN A 355 12.76 -6.21 15.30
C ASN A 355 13.74 -6.85 14.32
N MET A 356 14.53 -6.08 13.56
CA MET A 356 15.60 -6.62 12.72
C MET A 356 16.70 -7.33 13.53
N THR A 357 17.27 -8.41 12.99
CA THR A 357 18.39 -9.15 13.59
C THR A 357 19.66 -8.31 13.63
N ARG A 358 19.87 -7.49 12.60
CA ARG A 358 21.01 -6.58 12.44
C ARG A 358 20.48 -5.24 11.98
N PHE A 359 20.98 -4.17 12.60
CA PHE A 359 20.69 -2.82 12.13
C PHE A 359 21.39 -2.61 10.78
N VAL A 360 20.60 -2.63 9.71
CA VAL A 360 21.09 -2.35 8.36
C VAL A 360 20.74 -0.90 8.03
N ARG A 361 21.76 -0.04 7.93
CA ARG A 361 21.58 1.39 7.59
C ARG A 361 20.74 1.58 6.32
N SER A 362 20.91 0.71 5.34
CA SER A 362 20.14 0.68 4.09
C SER A 362 18.63 0.55 4.29
N VAL A 363 18.19 -0.28 5.24
CA VAL A 363 16.76 -0.47 5.53
C VAL A 363 16.18 0.83 6.10
N VAL A 364 16.89 1.47 7.03
CA VAL A 364 16.46 2.74 7.61
C VAL A 364 16.40 3.85 6.56
N ILE A 365 17.38 3.92 5.64
CA ILE A 365 17.37 4.87 4.53
C ILE A 365 16.14 4.66 3.66
N LEU A 366 15.85 3.41 3.28
CA LEU A 366 14.68 3.07 2.46
C LEU A 366 13.36 3.39 3.17
N GLN A 367 13.21 3.01 4.44
CA GLN A 367 12.04 3.33 5.25
C GLN A 367 11.83 4.83 5.37
N THR A 368 12.90 5.59 5.59
CA THR A 368 12.86 7.06 5.66
C THR A 368 12.43 7.65 4.32
N GLY A 369 12.96 7.13 3.20
CA GLY A 369 12.54 7.51 1.86
C GLY A 369 11.06 7.24 1.61
N ILE A 370 10.53 6.08 2.03
CA ILE A 370 9.11 5.73 1.89
C ILE A 370 8.24 6.74 2.66
N ILE A 371 8.60 7.05 3.92
CA ILE A 371 7.88 8.04 4.73
C ILE A 371 7.94 9.44 4.09
N LEU A 372 9.09 9.84 3.54
CA LEU A 372 9.22 11.11 2.81
C LEU A 372 8.32 11.14 1.57
N CYS A 373 8.23 10.05 0.80
CA CYS A 373 7.31 9.95 -0.33
C CYS A 373 5.85 10.03 0.11
N VAL A 374 5.49 9.40 1.25
CA VAL A 374 4.16 9.53 1.87
C VAL A 374 3.85 10.99 2.20
N ILE A 375 4.74 11.67 2.93
CA ILE A 375 4.57 13.08 3.31
C ILE A 375 4.46 13.97 2.08
N ALA A 376 5.32 13.78 1.07
CA ALA A 376 5.28 14.56 -0.16
C ALA A 376 3.97 14.35 -0.93
N THR A 377 3.46 13.11 -0.98
CA THR A 377 2.19 12.80 -1.63
C THR A 377 1.02 13.41 -0.87
N LEU A 378 1.01 13.31 0.46
CA LEU A 378 0.01 13.95 1.31
C LEU A 378 0.02 15.48 1.16
N LEU A 379 1.21 16.10 1.06
CA LEU A 379 1.35 17.53 0.83
C LEU A 379 0.82 17.93 -0.56
N ALA A 380 1.09 17.14 -1.59
CA ALA A 380 0.55 17.37 -2.93
C ALA A 380 -0.98 17.26 -2.96
N LEU A 381 -1.55 16.30 -2.23
CA LEU A 381 -3.00 16.16 -2.05
C LEU A 381 -3.59 17.34 -1.28
N ALA A 382 -2.92 17.78 -0.22
CA ALA A 382 -3.28 18.95 0.58
C ALA A 382 -3.32 20.24 -0.26
N LEU A 383 -2.33 20.48 -1.12
CA LEU A 383 -2.28 21.63 -2.04
C LEU A 383 -3.45 21.67 -3.02
N ARG A 384 -4.02 20.50 -3.33
CA ARG A 384 -5.18 20.33 -4.21
C ARG A 384 -6.52 20.28 -3.46
N ASN A 385 -6.50 20.46 -2.14
CA ASN A 385 -7.65 20.23 -1.24
C ASN A 385 -8.29 18.82 -1.39
N ARG A 386 -7.48 17.82 -1.72
CA ARG A 386 -7.92 16.45 -2.05
C ARG A 386 -7.76 15.48 -0.89
N MET A 387 -7.87 15.97 0.34
CA MET A 387 -7.70 15.17 1.54
C MET A 387 -8.99 14.37 1.82
N PHE A 388 -9.32 13.43 0.94
CA PHE A 388 -10.40 12.48 1.15
C PHE A 388 -9.88 11.29 1.95
N ASP A 389 -10.64 10.88 2.98
CA ASP A 389 -10.31 9.77 3.89
C ASP A 389 -9.91 8.48 3.14
N ARG A 390 -10.49 8.26 1.94
CA ARG A 390 -10.25 7.08 1.08
C ARG A 390 -8.89 7.10 0.36
N VAL A 391 -8.39 8.28 -0.01
CA VAL A 391 -7.10 8.44 -0.70
C VAL A 391 -5.96 8.30 0.31
N THR A 392 -6.11 8.92 1.48
CA THR A 392 -5.13 8.81 2.58
C THR A 392 -5.02 7.37 3.07
N PHE A 393 -6.15 6.68 3.25
CA PHE A 393 -6.16 5.28 3.67
C PHE A 393 -5.47 4.33 2.66
N SER A 394 -5.74 4.51 1.36
CA SER A 394 -5.10 3.72 0.32
C SER A 394 -3.58 3.92 0.31
N LEU A 395 -3.13 5.15 0.59
CA LEU A 395 -1.72 5.50 0.68
C LEU A 395 -1.03 4.80 1.87
N ASP A 396 -1.71 4.70 3.01
CA ASP A 396 -1.22 3.99 4.19
C ASP A 396 -1.01 2.50 3.92
N ILE A 397 -1.92 1.87 3.18
CA ILE A 397 -1.80 0.46 2.79
C ILE A 397 -0.59 0.22 1.87
N ILE A 398 -0.35 1.09 0.89
CA ILE A 398 0.80 0.93 0.00
C ILE A 398 2.10 1.15 0.79
N ALA A 399 2.12 2.16 1.67
CA ALA A 399 3.25 2.43 2.54
C ALA A 399 3.56 1.23 3.44
N LEU A 400 2.53 0.59 4.00
CA LEU A 400 2.64 -0.67 4.73
C LEU A 400 3.33 -1.75 3.88
N TYR A 401 2.88 -1.98 2.63
CA TYR A 401 3.47 -2.99 1.75
C TYR A 401 4.93 -2.67 1.39
N ALA A 402 5.24 -1.41 1.12
CA ALA A 402 6.60 -0.94 0.84
C ALA A 402 7.52 -1.09 2.07
N LEU A 403 7.05 -0.74 3.26
CA LEU A 403 7.80 -0.90 4.53
C LEU A 403 8.06 -2.38 4.85
N LEU A 404 7.07 -3.24 4.65
CA LEU A 404 7.22 -4.69 4.77
C LEU A 404 8.25 -5.21 3.77
N THR A 405 8.21 -4.76 2.52
CA THR A 405 9.19 -5.15 1.48
C THR A 405 10.61 -4.73 1.83
N ALA A 406 10.80 -3.52 2.37
CA ALA A 406 12.09 -3.05 2.86
C ALA A 406 12.64 -3.99 3.95
N SER A 407 11.75 -4.55 4.76
CA SER A 407 12.15 -5.49 5.80
C SER A 407 12.70 -6.80 5.25
N TYR A 408 12.03 -7.40 4.26
CA TYR A 408 12.42 -8.72 3.73
C TYR A 408 13.62 -8.66 2.77
N SER A 409 13.80 -7.53 2.09
CA SER A 409 14.83 -7.41 1.05
C SER A 409 16.27 -7.46 1.59
N PHE A 410 16.43 -7.16 2.88
CA PHE A 410 17.72 -7.09 3.59
C PHE A 410 17.78 -7.98 4.84
N ALA A 411 16.67 -8.62 5.23
CA ALA A 411 16.68 -9.64 6.27
C ALA A 411 17.43 -10.89 5.76
N ASP A 412 18.52 -11.22 6.44
CA ASP A 412 19.29 -12.47 6.30
C ASP A 412 19.87 -12.79 4.90
N LYS A 413 20.44 -11.80 4.20
CA LYS A 413 21.55 -12.11 3.29
C LYS A 413 22.80 -12.33 4.14
N PRO A 414 23.45 -13.52 4.14
CA PRO A 414 24.78 -13.64 4.68
C PRO A 414 25.68 -12.75 3.83
N THR A 415 26.03 -11.57 4.33
CA THR A 415 27.16 -10.82 3.80
C THR A 415 28.36 -11.74 3.87
N GLN A 416 28.76 -12.26 2.71
CA GLN A 416 29.93 -13.11 2.52
C GLN A 416 31.25 -12.33 2.64
N GLU A 417 31.22 -11.12 3.20
CA GLU A 417 32.38 -10.29 3.50
C GLU A 417 32.37 -9.92 4.98
N THR A 418 32.58 -10.91 5.84
CA THR A 418 33.38 -10.68 7.03
C THR A 418 34.54 -11.65 6.94
N THR A 419 35.69 -11.09 6.54
CA THR A 419 37.03 -11.59 6.80
C THR A 419 37.07 -12.50 8.01
N SER A 420 37.77 -13.63 7.88
CA SER A 420 37.95 -14.70 8.88
C SER A 420 38.59 -14.29 10.21
N ALA A 421 38.64 -13.00 10.54
CA ALA A 421 39.33 -12.44 11.71
C ALA A 421 38.42 -12.18 12.92
N ARG A 422 37.14 -12.58 12.92
CA ARG A 422 36.23 -12.27 14.05
C ARG A 422 35.48 -13.46 14.64
N ARG A 423 36.16 -14.61 14.76
CA ARG A 423 35.65 -15.78 15.48
C ARG A 423 35.96 -15.79 17.00
N ASN A 424 36.56 -14.72 17.54
CA ASN A 424 36.83 -14.58 18.98
C ASN A 424 36.14 -13.34 19.59
N ILE A 425 34.82 -13.21 19.47
CA ILE A 425 34.04 -12.39 20.42
C ILE A 425 32.73 -13.12 20.74
N THR A 426 32.84 -14.22 21.47
CA THR A 426 31.78 -14.65 22.39
C THR A 426 31.82 -13.75 23.62
N SER A 427 30.64 -13.30 24.06
CA SER A 427 30.37 -12.50 25.27
C SER A 427 30.71 -11.00 25.22
N SER A 428 29.80 -10.20 24.66
CA SER A 428 29.31 -9.00 25.37
C SER A 428 28.04 -8.49 24.70
N ARG A 429 26.88 -8.74 25.34
CA ARG A 429 25.71 -7.89 25.13
C ARG A 429 26.09 -6.49 25.65
N ARG A 430 26.40 -5.57 24.75
CA ARG A 430 26.28 -4.14 24.99
C ARG A 430 25.36 -3.56 23.93
N LEU A 431 24.16 -3.16 24.35
CA LEU A 431 23.37 -2.15 23.65
C LEU A 431 24.28 -0.95 23.33
N PRO A 432 24.14 -0.30 22.16
CA PRO A 432 24.91 0.89 21.85
C PRO A 432 24.59 1.98 22.88
N SER A 433 25.57 2.28 23.73
CA SER A 433 25.50 3.18 24.89
C SER A 433 25.41 4.67 24.53
N PHE A 434 24.83 5.03 23.38
CA PHE A 434 24.74 6.42 22.94
C PHE A 434 23.55 7.16 23.56
N PHE A 435 22.42 6.48 23.77
CA PHE A 435 21.24 7.08 24.41
C PHE A 435 21.32 7.13 25.94
N TYR A 436 22.00 6.17 26.58
CA TYR A 436 22.10 6.13 28.05
C TYR A 436 23.05 7.21 28.62
N ARG A 437 24.13 7.54 27.89
CA ARG A 437 25.08 8.59 28.31
C ARG A 437 24.54 10.01 28.14
N SER A 438 23.59 10.24 27.24
CA SER A 438 22.93 11.55 27.08
C SER A 438 21.92 11.80 28.20
N ALA A 439 21.09 10.80 28.52
CA ALA A 439 20.11 10.88 29.59
C ALA A 439 20.76 11.01 30.99
N GLN A 440 21.85 10.26 31.26
CA GLN A 440 22.59 10.41 32.53
C GLN A 440 23.30 11.76 32.67
N ARG A 441 23.81 12.35 31.57
CA ARG A 441 24.42 13.69 31.62
C ARG A 441 23.39 14.80 31.86
N HIS A 442 22.17 14.65 31.34
CA HIS A 442 21.10 15.62 31.61
C HIS A 442 20.53 15.48 33.03
N LEU A 443 20.34 14.26 33.54
CA LEU A 443 19.88 14.04 34.92
C LEU A 443 20.92 14.48 35.96
N HIS A 444 22.22 14.28 35.70
CA HIS A 444 23.28 14.75 36.60
C HIS A 444 23.46 16.28 36.57
N ARG A 445 23.19 16.94 35.43
CA ARG A 445 23.17 18.42 35.35
C ARG A 445 21.94 19.02 36.05
N LEU A 446 20.78 18.38 35.98
CA LEU A 446 19.57 18.81 36.69
C LEU A 446 19.70 18.63 38.22
N SER A 447 20.30 17.52 38.68
CA SER A 447 20.60 17.30 40.10
C SER A 447 21.57 18.34 40.69
N LEU A 448 22.58 18.77 39.91
CA LEU A 448 23.53 19.80 40.35
C LEU A 448 22.93 21.21 40.38
N CYS A 449 21.95 21.53 39.51
CA CYS A 449 21.25 22.81 39.53
C CYS A 449 20.23 22.95 40.67
N ILE A 450 19.68 21.85 41.20
CA ILE A 450 18.73 21.88 42.32
C ILE A 450 19.44 22.00 43.69
N SER A 451 20.75 21.70 43.77
CA SER A 451 21.54 21.81 45.02
C SER A 451 22.20 23.17 45.27
N ARG A 452 22.01 24.16 44.38
CA ARG A 452 22.52 25.53 44.54
C ARG A 452 21.38 26.55 44.43
N GLN A 453 20.41 26.47 45.34
CA GLN A 453 19.68 27.66 45.78
C GLN A 453 20.39 28.18 47.05
N PRO A 454 20.91 29.42 47.07
CA PRO A 454 21.23 30.06 48.33
C PRO A 454 19.92 30.35 49.09
N ARG A 455 19.97 30.22 50.41
CA ARG A 455 18.94 30.77 51.30
C ARG A 455 18.81 32.27 51.13
#